data_AF-A0A132AIB1-F1
#
_entry.id   AF-A0A132AIB1-F1
#
_cell.length_a   1.000
_cell.length_b   1.000
_cell.length_c   1.000
_cell.angle_alpha   90.00
_cell.angle_beta   90.00
_cell.angle_gamma   90.00
#
_symmetry.space_group_name_H-M   'P 1'
#
loop_
_entity.id
_entity.type
_entity.pdbx_description
1 polymer ?
#
loop_
_entity_poly.entity_id
_entity_poly.type
_entity_poly.pdbx_seq_one_letter_code
_entity_poly.pdbx_strand_id
1 'polypeptide(L)'
;MFQSLFHKLKWTYIRNNFQSFTFTIFYLLITASLFLHRFGQYKDTTIALALARASAIAIYWQSGLIIVLILRKSISSIRSFGLARYLPLDHYVYFHKLTGWSIAFFSLVHTVAHLYNFANLTEITTISYWSFLISIDLGIGWFFGSACLTGWILVAILTIMLFFTLNFFRRSGNFEIFYYTHKLYVLYIIFLFLHASNTLQWLTAPLIFFLFEKISAYIRTKKYHHGQTYAIEGTMLPSRVLRLVIRKPKFFHFVPGDFVYLNIPSITKYEWHPMTISSAPENKELTFHIRAVGEWTNRLYDHFDHAKTLTLKKMLEEWKCIDFHPLFRNSNSNFNENDHHHQREQSQLNCDEDGCGGKRRKQSQSSSSFYQQQQQQQNQQHQQWQSNSAGMIETMFKRMLFFSKNL
;
A
#
# COMPACT_ATOMS: atom_id res chain seq x y z
N MET A 1 -6.32 -20.09 9.57
CA MET A 1 -7.38 -19.10 9.21
C MET A 1 -8.33 -18.84 10.38
N PHE A 2 -8.92 -19.86 11.00
CA PHE A 2 -9.86 -19.73 12.12
C PHE A 2 -9.34 -18.98 13.36
N GLN A 3 -8.11 -19.27 13.85
CA GLN A 3 -7.52 -18.52 14.97
C GLN A 3 -7.40 -17.01 14.72
N SER A 4 -7.14 -16.59 13.48
CA SER A 4 -7.07 -15.17 13.12
C SER A 4 -8.46 -14.50 13.13
N LEU A 5 -9.52 -15.26 12.83
CA LEU A 5 -10.90 -14.78 12.86
C LEU A 5 -11.35 -14.56 14.31
N PHE A 6 -11.12 -15.54 15.18
CA PHE A 6 -11.43 -15.43 16.61
C PHE A 6 -10.65 -14.30 17.29
N HIS A 7 -9.41 -14.04 16.88
CA HIS A 7 -8.66 -12.87 17.36
C HIS A 7 -9.34 -11.55 16.98
N LYS A 8 -9.85 -11.43 15.75
CA LYS A 8 -10.56 -10.24 15.27
C LYS A 8 -11.93 -10.03 15.93
N LEU A 9 -12.50 -11.10 16.48
CA LEU A 9 -13.76 -11.07 17.25
C LEU A 9 -13.56 -10.71 18.73
N LYS A 10 -12.32 -10.61 19.22
CA LYS A 10 -12.06 -10.15 20.60
C LYS A 10 -12.46 -8.70 20.76
N TRP A 11 -13.10 -8.37 21.88
CA TRP A 11 -13.55 -7.02 22.20
C TRP A 11 -12.43 -5.97 22.11
N THR A 12 -11.21 -6.31 22.54
CA THR A 12 -10.04 -5.42 22.45
C THR A 12 -9.69 -5.05 21.01
N TYR A 13 -9.78 -6.01 20.08
CA TYR A 13 -9.56 -5.78 18.66
C TYR A 13 -10.68 -4.93 18.05
N ILE A 14 -11.94 -5.26 18.37
CA ILE A 14 -13.12 -4.54 17.89
C ILE A 14 -13.07 -3.09 18.35
N ARG A 15 -12.79 -2.82 19.62
CA ARG A 15 -12.68 -1.46 20.15
C ARG A 15 -11.60 -0.64 19.42
N ASN A 16 -10.44 -1.25 19.16
CA ASN A 16 -9.34 -0.58 18.47
C ASN A 16 -9.57 -0.39 16.97
N ASN A 17 -10.46 -1.19 16.35
CA ASN A 17 -10.75 -1.17 14.92
C ASN A 17 -12.24 -0.95 14.62
N PHE A 18 -12.93 -0.22 15.50
CA PHE A 18 -14.39 -0.12 15.48
C PHE A 18 -14.94 0.35 14.13
N GLN A 19 -14.30 1.36 13.53
CA GLN A 19 -14.68 1.88 12.20
C GLN A 19 -14.62 0.80 11.11
N SER A 20 -13.52 0.05 11.06
CA SER A 20 -13.33 -1.02 10.07
C SER A 20 -14.31 -2.17 10.28
N PHE A 21 -14.57 -2.52 11.53
CA PHE A 21 -15.52 -3.57 11.90
C PHE A 21 -16.95 -3.19 11.51
N THR A 22 -17.39 -1.99 11.90
CA THR A 22 -18.71 -1.44 11.56
C THR A 22 -18.91 -1.35 10.05
N PHE A 23 -17.91 -0.85 9.30
CA PHE A 23 -17.97 -0.81 7.84
C PHE A 23 -18.08 -2.22 7.23
N THR A 24 -17.35 -3.20 7.78
CA THR A 24 -17.44 -4.59 7.30
C THR A 24 -18.83 -5.19 7.55
N ILE A 25 -19.43 -4.92 8.72
CA ILE A 25 -20.81 -5.35 8.99
C ILE A 25 -21.78 -4.74 7.99
N PHE A 26 -21.73 -3.42 7.78
CA PHE A 26 -22.61 -2.77 6.80
C PHE A 26 -22.40 -3.30 5.38
N TYR A 27 -21.14 -3.50 4.98
CA TYR A 27 -20.80 -4.09 3.69
C TYR A 27 -21.40 -5.50 3.51
N LEU A 28 -21.28 -6.36 4.53
CA LEU A 28 -21.85 -7.71 4.51
C LEU A 28 -23.39 -7.68 4.52
N LEU A 29 -24.00 -6.84 5.34
CA LEU A 29 -25.45 -6.70 5.43
C LEU A 29 -26.07 -6.21 4.11
N ILE A 30 -25.49 -5.18 3.49
CA ILE A 30 -25.97 -4.67 2.18
C ILE A 30 -25.84 -5.77 1.12
N THR A 31 -24.69 -6.45 1.07
CA THR A 31 -24.45 -7.51 0.09
C THR A 31 -25.44 -8.67 0.29
N ALA A 32 -25.63 -9.13 1.52
CA ALA A 32 -26.58 -10.20 1.85
C ALA A 32 -28.03 -9.77 1.58
N SER A 33 -28.41 -8.54 1.93
CA SER A 33 -29.76 -8.03 1.69
C SER A 33 -30.07 -7.96 0.19
N LEU A 34 -29.17 -7.42 -0.62
CA LEU A 34 -29.36 -7.37 -2.08
C LEU A 34 -29.44 -8.78 -2.68
N PHE A 35 -28.56 -9.67 -2.23
CA PHE A 35 -28.54 -11.06 -2.68
C PHE A 35 -29.85 -11.79 -2.33
N LEU A 36 -30.26 -11.77 -1.07
CA LEU A 36 -31.47 -12.46 -0.59
C LEU A 36 -32.74 -11.87 -1.20
N HIS A 37 -32.81 -10.54 -1.34
CA HIS A 37 -33.92 -9.88 -2.00
C HIS A 37 -34.04 -10.33 -3.47
N ARG A 38 -32.94 -10.34 -4.21
CA ARG A 38 -32.94 -10.79 -5.61
C ARG A 38 -33.18 -12.28 -5.75
N PHE A 39 -32.68 -13.10 -4.83
CA PHE A 39 -32.97 -14.53 -4.79
C PHE A 39 -34.48 -14.78 -4.58
N GLY A 40 -35.10 -14.06 -3.63
CA GLY A 40 -36.54 -14.16 -3.36
C GLY A 40 -37.44 -13.76 -4.54
N GLN A 41 -37.00 -12.81 -5.38
CA GLN A 41 -37.71 -12.43 -6.61
C GLN A 41 -37.74 -13.54 -7.67
N TYR A 42 -36.83 -14.51 -7.60
CA TYR A 42 -36.70 -15.62 -8.54
C TYR A 42 -37.06 -16.97 -7.89
N LYS A 43 -37.76 -16.96 -6.75
CA LYS A 43 -38.11 -18.18 -5.99
C LYS A 43 -38.94 -19.19 -6.80
N ASP A 44 -39.73 -18.71 -7.77
CA ASP A 44 -40.61 -19.53 -8.61
C ASP A 44 -39.87 -20.10 -9.85
N THR A 45 -38.57 -19.79 -10.00
CA THR A 45 -37.70 -20.32 -11.06
C THR A 45 -36.75 -21.40 -10.53
N THR A 46 -35.93 -21.99 -11.41
CA THR A 46 -34.90 -22.94 -10.97
C THR A 46 -33.95 -22.29 -9.96
N ILE A 47 -33.55 -23.06 -8.94
CA ILE A 47 -32.61 -22.59 -7.90
C ILE A 47 -31.33 -22.04 -8.53
N ALA A 48 -30.86 -22.66 -9.62
CA ALA A 48 -29.69 -22.22 -10.36
C ALA A 48 -29.90 -20.84 -11.03
N LEU A 49 -31.05 -20.60 -11.66
CA LEU A 49 -31.35 -19.27 -12.20
C LEU A 49 -31.46 -18.23 -11.08
N ALA A 50 -32.13 -18.55 -9.98
CA ALA A 50 -32.24 -17.66 -8.82
C ALA A 50 -30.85 -17.30 -8.24
N LEU A 51 -29.97 -18.29 -8.06
CA LEU A 51 -28.57 -18.11 -7.64
C LEU A 51 -27.77 -17.26 -8.62
N ALA A 52 -27.93 -17.50 -9.92
CA ALA A 52 -27.25 -16.72 -10.97
C ALA A 52 -27.68 -15.24 -10.94
N ARG A 53 -28.97 -14.96 -10.75
CA ARG A 53 -29.50 -13.59 -10.66
C ARG A 53 -29.12 -12.91 -9.35
N ALA A 54 -29.11 -13.64 -8.24
CA ALA A 54 -28.70 -13.11 -6.92
C ALA A 54 -27.20 -12.81 -6.85
N SER A 55 -26.35 -13.68 -7.41
CA SER A 55 -24.91 -13.41 -7.52
C SER A 55 -24.61 -12.24 -8.46
N ALA A 56 -25.38 -12.07 -9.55
CA ALA A 56 -25.23 -10.93 -10.45
C ALA A 56 -25.44 -9.58 -9.76
N ILE A 57 -26.48 -9.42 -8.92
CA ILE A 57 -26.70 -8.16 -8.19
C ILE A 57 -25.59 -7.86 -7.19
N ALA A 58 -25.04 -8.91 -6.56
CA ALA A 58 -23.89 -8.78 -5.67
C ALA A 58 -22.64 -8.34 -6.43
N ILE A 59 -22.42 -8.83 -7.66
CA ILE A 59 -21.32 -8.37 -8.53
C ILE A 59 -21.52 -6.90 -8.90
N TYR A 60 -22.72 -6.47 -9.32
CA TYR A 60 -22.95 -5.09 -9.78
C TYR A 60 -22.67 -4.03 -8.71
N TRP A 61 -23.23 -4.20 -7.52
CA TRP A 61 -22.98 -3.31 -6.39
C TRP A 61 -21.48 -3.23 -6.05
N GLN A 62 -20.81 -4.38 -6.02
CA GLN A 62 -19.40 -4.45 -5.66
C GLN A 62 -18.48 -3.89 -6.73
N SER A 63 -18.81 -4.05 -8.02
CA SER A 63 -18.10 -3.43 -9.13
C SER A 63 -18.20 -1.90 -9.10
N GLY A 64 -19.30 -1.34 -8.60
CA GLY A 64 -19.38 0.10 -8.28
C GLY A 64 -18.49 0.48 -7.09
N LEU A 65 -18.60 -0.26 -5.99
CA LEU A 65 -17.87 0.01 -4.75
C LEU A 65 -16.35 -0.07 -4.92
N ILE A 66 -15.82 -1.05 -5.68
CA ILE A 66 -14.38 -1.25 -5.87
C ILE A 66 -13.71 -0.04 -6.57
N ILE A 67 -14.46 0.67 -7.43
CA ILE A 67 -14.03 1.91 -8.08
C ILE A 67 -13.98 3.04 -7.06
N VAL A 68 -15.05 3.21 -6.26
CA VAL A 68 -15.13 4.25 -5.22
C VAL A 68 -13.99 4.11 -4.22
N LEU A 69 -13.65 2.88 -3.83
CA LEU A 69 -12.57 2.59 -2.90
C LEU A 69 -11.17 3.01 -3.40
N ILE A 70 -10.98 3.30 -4.69
CA ILE A 70 -9.68 3.72 -5.25
C ILE A 70 -9.63 5.20 -5.66
N LEU A 71 -10.68 5.98 -5.34
CA LEU A 71 -10.75 7.44 -5.53
C LEU A 71 -9.89 8.18 -4.48
N ARG A 72 -8.57 8.01 -4.56
CA ARG A 72 -7.61 8.43 -3.53
C ARG A 72 -7.71 9.91 -3.18
N LYS A 73 -7.96 10.79 -4.16
CA LYS A 73 -8.05 12.24 -3.88
C LYS A 73 -9.35 12.57 -3.17
N SER A 74 -10.43 11.94 -3.60
CA SER A 74 -11.75 12.06 -2.99
C SER A 74 -11.72 11.54 -1.55
N ILE A 75 -11.09 10.39 -1.30
CA ILE A 75 -10.88 9.82 0.04
C ILE A 75 -10.06 10.78 0.91
N SER A 76 -8.96 11.33 0.39
CA SER A 76 -8.16 12.34 1.12
C SER A 76 -8.96 13.60 1.45
N SER A 77 -9.84 14.05 0.55
CA SER A 77 -10.73 15.20 0.78
C SER A 77 -11.77 14.91 1.87
N ILE A 78 -12.44 13.76 1.80
CA ILE A 78 -13.39 13.29 2.82
C ILE A 78 -12.72 13.19 4.19
N ARG A 79 -11.45 12.75 4.23
CA ARG A 79 -10.65 12.71 5.47
C ARG A 79 -10.49 14.10 6.08
N SER A 80 -10.22 15.14 5.28
CA SER A 80 -10.09 16.52 5.78
C SER A 80 -11.39 17.13 6.30
N PHE A 81 -12.56 16.65 5.86
CA PHE A 81 -13.86 17.08 6.37
C PHE A 81 -14.24 16.46 7.73
N GLY A 82 -13.39 15.63 8.35
CA GLY A 82 -13.62 15.04 9.66
C GLY A 82 -14.45 13.74 9.66
N LEU A 83 -14.85 13.24 8.49
CA LEU A 83 -15.56 11.96 8.35
C LEU A 83 -14.69 10.73 8.64
N ALA A 84 -13.37 10.92 8.77
CA ALA A 84 -12.42 9.90 9.23
C ALA A 84 -12.74 9.35 10.63
N ARG A 85 -13.57 10.04 11.42
CA ARG A 85 -14.05 9.53 12.72
C ARG A 85 -15.03 8.36 12.57
N TYR A 86 -15.77 8.31 11.47
CA TYR A 86 -16.84 7.32 11.26
C TYR A 86 -16.48 6.28 10.21
N LEU A 87 -15.72 6.67 9.19
CA LEU A 87 -15.34 5.80 8.08
C LEU A 87 -13.87 5.37 8.19
N PRO A 88 -13.55 4.10 7.91
CA PRO A 88 -12.17 3.59 7.93
C PRO A 88 -11.40 4.01 6.66
N LEU A 89 -11.25 5.32 6.45
CA LEU A 89 -10.72 5.91 5.23
C LEU A 89 -9.27 5.54 4.95
N ASP A 90 -8.47 5.21 5.98
CA ASP A 90 -7.07 4.79 5.83
C ASP A 90 -6.94 3.32 5.39
N HIS A 91 -8.00 2.51 5.57
CA HIS A 91 -8.05 1.10 5.22
C HIS A 91 -8.71 0.84 3.85
N TYR A 92 -8.89 1.87 3.02
CA TYR A 92 -9.54 1.75 1.71
C TYR A 92 -8.92 0.67 0.80
N VAL A 93 -7.59 0.52 0.82
CA VAL A 93 -6.88 -0.52 0.05
C VAL A 93 -7.17 -1.92 0.59
N TYR A 94 -7.38 -2.07 1.89
CA TYR A 94 -7.81 -3.35 2.48
C TYR A 94 -9.21 -3.73 1.98
N PHE A 95 -10.15 -2.78 2.01
CA PHE A 95 -11.49 -2.99 1.49
C PHE A 95 -11.51 -3.25 -0.02
N HIS A 96 -10.66 -2.57 -0.80
CA HIS A 96 -10.53 -2.85 -2.24
C HIS A 96 -10.14 -4.32 -2.49
N LYS A 97 -9.21 -4.89 -1.71
CA LYS A 97 -8.86 -6.33 -1.80
C LYS A 97 -10.01 -7.23 -1.38
N LEU A 98 -10.70 -6.89 -0.28
CA LEU A 98 -11.86 -7.66 0.21
C LEU A 98 -12.95 -7.72 -0.86
N THR A 99 -13.31 -6.56 -1.43
CA THR A 99 -14.29 -6.45 -2.52
C THR A 99 -13.83 -7.22 -3.76
N GLY A 100 -12.55 -7.15 -4.13
CA GLY A 100 -12.01 -7.93 -5.26
C GLY A 100 -12.18 -9.46 -5.08
N TRP A 101 -11.87 -9.99 -3.88
CA TRP A 101 -12.09 -11.41 -3.57
C TRP A 101 -13.57 -11.79 -3.52
N SER A 102 -14.42 -10.90 -3.03
CA SER A 102 -15.87 -11.12 -3.00
C SER A 102 -16.48 -11.10 -4.42
N ILE A 103 -16.04 -10.20 -5.31
CA ILE A 103 -16.39 -10.24 -6.73
C ILE A 103 -15.99 -11.59 -7.33
N ALA A 104 -14.77 -12.07 -7.07
CA ALA A 104 -14.31 -13.38 -7.55
C ALA A 104 -15.21 -14.54 -7.08
N PHE A 105 -15.59 -14.54 -5.80
CA PHE A 105 -16.50 -15.53 -5.23
C PHE A 105 -17.88 -15.51 -5.91
N PHE A 106 -18.51 -14.34 -6.01
CA PHE A 106 -19.82 -14.25 -6.64
C PHE A 106 -19.78 -14.50 -8.14
N SER A 107 -18.69 -14.15 -8.84
CA SER A 107 -18.47 -14.52 -10.24
C SER A 107 -18.39 -16.03 -10.42
N LEU A 108 -17.70 -16.75 -9.53
CA LEU A 108 -17.68 -18.22 -9.56
C LEU A 108 -19.07 -18.81 -9.35
N VAL A 109 -19.80 -18.36 -8.32
CA VAL A 109 -21.17 -18.80 -8.04
C VAL A 109 -22.08 -18.51 -9.24
N HIS A 110 -21.98 -17.32 -9.81
CA HIS A 110 -22.75 -16.89 -10.99
C HIS A 110 -22.49 -17.78 -12.21
N THR A 111 -21.22 -18.04 -12.54
CA THR A 111 -20.85 -18.89 -13.67
C THR A 111 -21.33 -20.32 -13.45
N VAL A 112 -21.06 -20.93 -12.30
CA VAL A 112 -21.48 -22.32 -12.01
C VAL A 112 -23.00 -22.45 -12.06
N ALA A 113 -23.73 -21.48 -11.50
CA ALA A 113 -25.18 -21.47 -11.53
C ALA A 113 -25.74 -21.36 -12.97
N HIS A 114 -25.10 -20.55 -13.83
CA HIS A 114 -25.47 -20.51 -15.26
C HIS A 114 -25.16 -21.81 -15.99
N LEU A 115 -24.00 -22.44 -15.74
CA LEU A 115 -23.65 -23.74 -16.35
C LEU A 115 -24.69 -24.82 -15.98
N TYR A 116 -25.07 -24.92 -14.70
CA TYR A 116 -26.10 -25.86 -14.27
C TYR A 116 -27.48 -25.52 -14.86
N ASN A 117 -27.84 -24.24 -14.90
CA ASN A 117 -29.10 -23.81 -15.52
C ASN A 117 -29.13 -24.16 -17.02
N PHE A 118 -28.02 -24.01 -17.74
CA PHE A 118 -27.93 -24.39 -19.15
C PHE A 118 -28.01 -25.90 -19.37
N ALA A 119 -27.44 -26.71 -18.47
CA ALA A 119 -27.58 -28.17 -18.52
C ALA A 119 -29.06 -28.58 -18.42
N ASN A 120 -29.79 -27.99 -17.47
CA ASN A 120 -31.23 -28.24 -17.32
C ASN A 120 -32.04 -27.75 -18.54
N LEU A 121 -31.67 -26.61 -19.13
CA LEU A 121 -32.34 -26.09 -20.32
C LEU A 121 -32.13 -26.98 -21.55
N THR A 122 -30.96 -27.60 -21.70
CA THR A 122 -30.70 -28.56 -22.79
C THR A 122 -31.67 -29.73 -22.79
N GLU A 123 -32.05 -30.24 -21.61
CA GLU A 123 -33.04 -31.31 -21.48
C GLU A 123 -34.45 -30.86 -21.90
N ILE A 124 -34.79 -29.59 -21.66
CA ILE A 124 -36.13 -29.04 -21.90
C ILE A 124 -36.29 -28.57 -23.35
N THR A 125 -35.28 -27.91 -23.91
CA THR A 125 -35.40 -27.18 -25.19
C THR A 125 -34.78 -27.90 -26.39
N THR A 126 -34.22 -29.11 -26.20
CA THR A 126 -33.49 -29.90 -27.22
C THR A 126 -32.33 -29.17 -27.92
N ILE A 127 -31.92 -28.01 -27.40
CA ILE A 127 -30.78 -27.22 -27.88
C ILE A 127 -29.50 -27.78 -27.25
N SER A 128 -28.47 -27.99 -28.06
CA SER A 128 -27.17 -28.45 -27.59
C SER A 128 -26.61 -27.55 -26.49
N TYR A 129 -26.03 -28.17 -25.45
CA TYR A 129 -25.39 -27.46 -24.34
C TYR A 129 -24.31 -26.49 -24.82
N TRP A 130 -23.54 -26.87 -25.84
CA TRP A 130 -22.53 -25.99 -26.43
C TRP A 130 -23.13 -24.71 -27.02
N SER A 131 -24.31 -24.79 -27.63
CA SER A 131 -24.99 -23.61 -28.15
C SER A 131 -25.30 -22.62 -27.02
N PHE A 132 -25.71 -23.09 -25.84
CA PHE A 132 -25.92 -22.20 -24.69
C PHE A 132 -24.62 -21.55 -24.17
N LEU A 133 -23.47 -22.18 -24.35
CA LEU A 133 -22.20 -21.65 -23.84
C LEU A 133 -21.57 -20.58 -24.72
N ILE A 134 -21.73 -20.68 -26.05
CA ILE A 134 -20.99 -19.83 -27.01
C ILE A 134 -21.87 -19.16 -28.07
N SER A 135 -23.09 -19.64 -28.34
CA SER A 135 -23.91 -19.09 -29.41
C SER A 135 -24.48 -17.72 -29.03
N ILE A 136 -24.49 -16.83 -30.02
CA ILE A 136 -25.06 -15.49 -29.94
C ILE A 136 -26.50 -15.50 -30.47
N ASP A 137 -26.83 -16.49 -31.31
CA ASP A 137 -28.11 -16.60 -32.04
C ASP A 137 -29.30 -16.89 -31.12
N LEU A 138 -29.03 -17.35 -29.90
CA LEU A 138 -30.05 -17.60 -28.87
C LEU A 138 -30.62 -16.31 -28.26
N GLY A 139 -30.05 -15.14 -28.56
CA GLY A 139 -30.54 -13.85 -28.05
C GLY A 139 -30.41 -13.69 -26.53
N ILE A 140 -29.56 -14.49 -25.87
CA ILE A 140 -29.40 -14.48 -24.41
C ILE A 140 -28.54 -13.28 -23.99
N GLY A 141 -29.17 -12.27 -23.41
CA GLY A 141 -28.48 -11.07 -22.93
C GLY A 141 -29.06 -9.79 -23.52
N TRP A 142 -28.35 -8.68 -23.36
CA TRP A 142 -28.82 -7.38 -23.84
C TRP A 142 -28.13 -6.98 -25.16
N PHE A 143 -26.80 -7.01 -25.23
CA PHE A 143 -26.04 -6.58 -26.41
C PHE A 143 -25.94 -7.72 -27.42
N PHE A 144 -26.85 -7.74 -28.40
CA PHE A 144 -26.93 -8.77 -29.44
C PHE A 144 -26.98 -10.21 -28.92
N GLY A 145 -27.49 -10.48 -27.71
CA GLY A 145 -27.47 -11.84 -27.15
C GLY A 145 -26.08 -12.38 -26.79
N SER A 146 -25.09 -11.50 -26.60
CA SER A 146 -23.69 -11.88 -26.34
C SER A 146 -23.35 -12.23 -24.88
N ALA A 147 -24.33 -12.46 -24.00
CA ALA A 147 -24.06 -12.63 -22.56
C ALA A 147 -23.12 -13.81 -22.27
N CYS A 148 -23.26 -14.92 -22.99
CA CYS A 148 -22.44 -16.11 -22.76
C CYS A 148 -20.97 -15.88 -23.18
N LEU A 149 -20.74 -15.32 -24.37
CA LEU A 149 -19.40 -15.00 -24.86
C LEU A 149 -18.71 -13.94 -23.99
N THR A 150 -19.41 -12.86 -23.69
CA THR A 150 -18.89 -11.80 -22.80
C THR A 150 -18.63 -12.31 -21.40
N GLY A 151 -19.42 -13.28 -20.90
CA GLY A 151 -19.23 -13.94 -19.63
C GLY A 151 -17.89 -14.70 -19.55
N TRP A 152 -17.55 -15.49 -20.57
CA TRP A 152 -16.25 -16.17 -20.64
C TRP A 152 -15.08 -15.20 -20.70
N ILE A 153 -15.21 -14.12 -21.47
CA ILE A 153 -14.19 -13.06 -21.55
C ILE A 153 -13.99 -12.41 -20.17
N LEU A 154 -15.08 -12.11 -19.45
CA LEU A 154 -15.03 -11.55 -18.10
C LEU A 154 -14.35 -12.48 -17.10
N VAL A 155 -14.66 -13.78 -17.15
CA VAL A 155 -14.01 -14.80 -16.30
C VAL A 155 -12.51 -14.87 -16.59
N ALA A 156 -12.11 -14.86 -17.86
CA ALA A 156 -10.70 -14.86 -18.25
C ALA A 156 -9.96 -13.62 -17.75
N ILE A 157 -10.52 -12.42 -17.98
CA ILE A 157 -9.95 -11.15 -17.52
C ILE A 157 -9.80 -11.16 -15.99
N LEU A 158 -10.87 -11.52 -15.27
CA LEU A 158 -10.88 -11.54 -13.81
C LEU A 158 -9.85 -12.53 -13.26
N THR A 159 -9.73 -13.71 -13.88
CA THR A 159 -8.75 -14.74 -13.49
C THR A 159 -7.32 -14.23 -13.67
N ILE A 160 -7.00 -13.63 -14.82
CA ILE A 160 -5.68 -13.04 -15.09
C ILE A 160 -5.37 -11.95 -14.05
N MET A 161 -6.31 -11.03 -13.82
CA MET A 161 -6.14 -9.96 -12.83
C MET A 161 -5.86 -10.53 -11.44
N LEU A 162 -6.65 -11.51 -10.98
CA LEU A 162 -6.50 -12.10 -9.65
C LEU A 162 -5.17 -12.85 -9.50
N PHE A 163 -4.78 -13.64 -10.51
CA PHE A 163 -3.54 -14.40 -10.51
C PHE A 163 -2.32 -13.51 -10.25
N PHE A 164 -2.22 -12.39 -10.98
CA PHE A 164 -1.11 -11.45 -10.81
C PHE A 164 -1.26 -10.51 -9.61
N THR A 165 -2.41 -10.49 -8.92
CA THR A 165 -2.55 -9.79 -7.62
C THR A 165 -2.03 -10.58 -6.43
N LEU A 166 -1.76 -11.89 -6.60
CA LEU A 166 -1.26 -12.75 -5.53
C LEU A 166 0.04 -12.19 -4.92
N ASN A 167 0.21 -12.40 -3.61
CA ASN A 167 1.37 -11.89 -2.88
C ASN A 167 2.70 -12.37 -3.48
N PHE A 168 2.72 -13.55 -4.11
CA PHE A 168 3.88 -14.08 -4.81
C PHE A 168 4.36 -13.12 -5.90
N PHE A 169 3.52 -12.78 -6.89
CA PHE A 169 3.90 -11.89 -7.99
C PHE A 169 4.12 -10.44 -7.56
N ARG A 170 3.33 -9.96 -6.59
CA ARG A 170 3.43 -8.58 -6.11
C ARG A 170 4.66 -8.34 -5.23
N ARG A 171 5.21 -9.38 -4.59
CA ARG A 171 6.37 -9.28 -3.69
C ARG A 171 7.64 -9.93 -4.24
N SER A 172 7.58 -10.64 -5.36
CA SER A 172 8.75 -11.25 -6.03
C SER A 172 9.64 -10.24 -6.76
N GLY A 173 9.34 -8.95 -6.65
CA GLY A 173 10.13 -7.89 -7.24
C GLY A 173 9.70 -7.43 -8.64
N ASN A 174 8.67 -8.05 -9.21
CA ASN A 174 8.10 -7.72 -10.53
C ASN A 174 6.74 -7.01 -10.40
N PHE A 175 6.68 -5.95 -9.59
CA PHE A 175 5.44 -5.19 -9.37
C PHE A 175 4.84 -4.64 -10.68
N GLU A 176 5.67 -4.41 -11.71
CA GLU A 176 5.21 -3.96 -13.02
C GLU A 176 4.22 -4.95 -13.66
N ILE A 177 4.41 -6.26 -13.50
CA ILE A 177 3.49 -7.27 -14.04
C ILE A 177 2.12 -7.11 -13.41
N PHE A 178 2.06 -7.00 -12.07
CA PHE A 178 0.83 -6.68 -11.36
C PHE A 178 0.23 -5.37 -11.87
N TYR A 179 1.02 -4.31 -12.01
CA TYR A 179 0.54 -3.00 -12.44
C TYR A 179 -0.10 -3.02 -13.85
N TYR A 180 0.52 -3.68 -14.83
CA TYR A 180 -0.01 -3.75 -16.19
C TYR A 180 -1.21 -4.69 -16.30
N THR A 181 -1.14 -5.87 -15.69
CA THR A 181 -2.24 -6.84 -15.71
C THR A 181 -3.47 -6.31 -14.98
N HIS A 182 -3.29 -5.54 -13.90
CA HIS A 182 -4.41 -4.94 -13.19
C HIS A 182 -5.13 -3.85 -13.99
N LYS A 183 -4.48 -3.21 -14.99
CA LYS A 183 -5.14 -2.26 -15.92
C LYS A 183 -6.20 -2.90 -16.81
N LEU A 184 -6.25 -4.23 -16.89
CA LEU A 184 -7.35 -4.96 -17.52
C LEU A 184 -8.71 -4.65 -16.88
N TYR A 185 -8.75 -3.98 -15.72
CA TYR A 185 -9.98 -3.42 -15.15
C TYR A 185 -10.77 -2.55 -16.16
N VAL A 186 -10.09 -1.89 -17.11
CA VAL A 186 -10.76 -1.09 -18.16
C VAL A 186 -11.55 -2.02 -19.09
N LEU A 187 -10.94 -3.11 -19.54
CA LEU A 187 -11.63 -4.12 -20.35
C LEU A 187 -12.73 -4.82 -19.53
N TYR A 188 -12.47 -5.12 -18.26
CA TYR A 188 -13.49 -5.67 -17.36
C TYR A 188 -14.74 -4.78 -17.29
N ILE A 189 -14.59 -3.45 -17.13
CA ILE A 189 -15.73 -2.53 -17.08
C ILE A 189 -16.49 -2.50 -18.43
N ILE A 190 -15.77 -2.47 -19.55
CA ILE A 190 -16.37 -2.48 -20.89
C ILE A 190 -17.16 -3.77 -21.12
N PHE A 191 -16.55 -4.93 -20.86
CA PHE A 191 -17.23 -6.22 -21.04
C PHE A 191 -18.35 -6.42 -20.03
N LEU A 192 -18.25 -5.87 -18.81
CA LEU A 192 -19.32 -5.94 -17.82
C LEU A 192 -20.55 -5.16 -18.31
N PHE A 193 -20.33 -3.98 -18.92
CA PHE A 193 -21.39 -3.24 -19.60
C PHE A 193 -22.01 -4.04 -20.74
N LEU A 194 -21.20 -4.64 -21.63
CA LEU A 194 -21.70 -5.48 -22.73
C LEU A 194 -22.42 -6.75 -22.27
N HIS A 195 -22.05 -7.28 -21.10
CA HIS A 195 -22.64 -8.49 -20.56
C HIS A 195 -24.06 -8.28 -20.02
N ALA A 196 -24.32 -7.16 -19.34
CA ALA A 196 -25.64 -6.88 -18.76
C ALA A 196 -25.97 -5.38 -18.69
N SER A 197 -27.17 -5.01 -19.18
CA SER A 197 -27.67 -3.63 -19.20
C SER A 197 -27.80 -3.00 -17.81
N ASN A 198 -28.21 -3.78 -16.80
CA ASN A 198 -28.41 -3.29 -15.44
C ASN A 198 -27.12 -2.83 -14.76
N THR A 199 -25.94 -3.19 -15.29
CA THR A 199 -24.65 -2.77 -14.73
C THR A 199 -24.46 -1.26 -14.75
N LEU A 200 -25.03 -0.57 -15.75
CA LEU A 200 -24.87 0.86 -15.91
C LEU A 200 -25.42 1.63 -14.71
N GLN A 201 -26.55 1.19 -14.15
CA GLN A 201 -27.18 1.83 -12.99
C GLN A 201 -26.24 1.88 -11.76
N TRP A 202 -25.45 0.82 -11.58
CA TRP A 202 -24.49 0.70 -10.46
C TRP A 202 -23.15 1.38 -10.75
N LEU A 203 -22.75 1.45 -12.01
CA LEU A 203 -21.45 1.98 -12.43
C LEU A 203 -21.46 3.47 -12.79
N THR A 204 -22.60 4.05 -13.15
CA THR A 204 -22.68 5.42 -13.68
C THR A 204 -22.08 6.44 -12.71
N ALA A 205 -22.56 6.51 -11.47
CA ALA A 205 -22.04 7.45 -10.50
C ALA A 205 -20.55 7.19 -10.16
N PRO A 206 -20.13 5.96 -9.78
CA PRO A 206 -18.70 5.66 -9.57
C PRO A 206 -17.78 6.02 -10.73
N LEU A 207 -18.20 5.77 -11.97
CA LEU A 207 -17.42 6.08 -13.17
C LEU A 207 -17.32 7.59 -13.42
N ILE A 208 -18.41 8.35 -13.22
CA ILE A 208 -18.38 9.81 -13.34
C ILE A 208 -17.38 10.39 -12.33
N PHE A 209 -17.46 9.97 -11.06
CA PHE A 209 -16.51 10.43 -10.03
C PHE A 209 -15.07 10.01 -10.34
N PHE A 210 -14.88 8.79 -10.84
CA PHE A 210 -13.56 8.31 -11.26
C PHE A 210 -12.99 9.16 -12.40
N LEU A 211 -13.75 9.39 -13.47
CA LEU A 211 -13.34 10.22 -14.60
C LEU A 211 -13.04 11.64 -14.16
N PHE A 212 -13.89 12.24 -13.34
CA PHE A 212 -13.67 13.57 -12.78
C PHE A 212 -12.35 13.65 -11.99
N GLU A 213 -12.06 12.66 -11.13
CA GLU A 213 -10.82 12.61 -10.38
C GLU A 213 -9.59 12.47 -11.31
N LYS A 214 -9.67 11.63 -12.35
CA LYS A 214 -8.57 11.45 -13.31
C LYS A 214 -8.34 12.67 -14.19
N ILE A 215 -9.40 13.30 -14.70
CA ILE A 215 -9.32 14.54 -15.48
C ILE A 215 -8.74 15.66 -14.60
N SER A 216 -9.26 15.84 -13.39
CA SER A 216 -8.73 16.82 -12.45
C SER A 216 -7.27 16.54 -12.09
N ALA A 217 -6.89 15.26 -11.94
CA ALA A 217 -5.49 14.88 -11.72
C ALA A 217 -4.61 15.24 -12.92
N TYR A 218 -5.04 14.90 -14.13
CA TYR A 218 -4.34 15.19 -15.37
C TYR A 218 -4.12 16.70 -15.58
N ILE A 219 -5.16 17.51 -15.40
CA ILE A 219 -5.08 18.98 -15.52
C ILE A 219 -4.07 19.55 -14.52
N ARG A 220 -4.12 19.11 -13.26
CA ARG A 220 -3.13 19.55 -12.25
C ARG A 220 -1.72 19.12 -12.60
N THR A 221 -1.51 17.87 -13.02
CA THR A 221 -0.19 17.38 -13.43
C THR A 221 0.37 18.16 -14.62
N LYS A 222 -0.46 18.56 -15.59
CA LYS A 222 -0.04 19.44 -16.68
C LYS A 222 0.28 20.87 -16.22
N LYS A 223 -0.49 21.40 -15.27
CA LYS A 223 -0.30 22.75 -14.71
C LYS A 223 0.99 22.86 -13.89
N TYR A 224 1.33 21.83 -13.12
CA TYR A 224 2.56 21.76 -12.34
C TYR A 224 3.59 20.93 -13.11
N HIS A 225 4.34 21.59 -14.01
CA HIS A 225 5.35 20.95 -14.88
C HIS A 225 6.21 19.91 -14.14
N HIS A 226 6.41 18.75 -14.79
CA HIS A 226 7.33 17.71 -14.36
C HIS A 226 8.79 18.20 -14.28
N GLY A 227 9.58 17.65 -13.35
CA GLY A 227 11.05 17.73 -13.39
C GLY A 227 11.71 18.85 -12.58
N GLN A 228 10.99 19.58 -11.72
CA GLN A 228 11.60 20.66 -10.92
C GLN A 228 12.24 20.21 -9.59
N THR A 229 12.29 18.91 -9.31
CA THR A 229 12.72 18.40 -8.02
C THR A 229 13.66 17.21 -8.19
N TYR A 230 14.79 17.24 -7.49
CA TYR A 230 15.81 16.21 -7.50
C TYR A 230 16.28 15.93 -6.08
N ALA A 231 16.75 14.70 -5.84
CA ALA A 231 17.37 14.34 -4.58
C ALA A 231 18.71 15.08 -4.44
N ILE A 232 18.86 15.81 -3.35
CA ILE A 232 20.07 16.55 -2.99
C ILE A 232 21.01 15.64 -2.20
N GLU A 233 20.46 14.94 -1.21
CA GLU A 233 21.22 14.14 -0.26
C GLU A 233 20.45 12.87 0.11
N GLY A 234 21.16 11.75 0.26
CA GLY A 234 20.63 10.53 0.87
C GLY A 234 21.58 10.03 1.95
N THR A 235 21.23 10.25 3.22
CA THR A 235 22.03 9.82 4.37
C THR A 235 21.45 8.54 4.97
N MET A 236 22.31 7.54 5.16
CA MET A 236 21.94 6.29 5.81
C MET A 236 22.03 6.45 7.33
N LEU A 237 20.91 6.29 8.02
CA LEU A 237 20.79 6.37 9.47
C LEU A 237 20.73 4.97 10.11
N PRO A 238 21.02 4.85 11.42
CA PRO A 238 20.84 3.60 12.16
C PRO A 238 19.41 3.03 12.04
N SER A 239 19.25 1.73 12.28
CA SER A 239 17.97 1.02 12.19
C SER A 239 17.34 0.98 10.79
N ARG A 240 18.17 0.94 9.74
CA ARG A 240 17.76 0.86 8.33
C ARG A 240 16.77 1.96 7.93
N VAL A 241 17.13 3.21 8.23
CA VAL A 241 16.37 4.40 7.83
C VAL A 241 17.19 5.23 6.85
N LEU A 242 16.58 5.66 5.75
CA LEU A 242 17.16 6.60 4.81
C LEU A 242 16.61 8.01 5.07
N ARG A 243 17.50 8.96 5.37
CA ARG A 243 17.19 10.39 5.32
C ARG A 243 17.37 10.88 3.89
N LEU A 244 16.27 11.13 3.20
CA LEU A 244 16.27 11.62 1.83
C LEU A 244 15.92 13.12 1.83
N VAL A 245 16.82 13.94 1.30
CA VAL A 245 16.65 15.38 1.14
C VAL A 245 16.41 15.69 -0.33
N ILE A 246 15.34 16.42 -0.62
CA ILE A 246 14.89 16.74 -1.97
C ILE A 246 14.70 18.26 -2.08
N ARG A 247 15.06 18.82 -3.24
CA ARG A 247 14.81 20.24 -3.52
C ARG A 247 13.31 20.56 -3.53
N LYS A 248 12.87 21.49 -2.69
CA LYS A 248 11.48 21.93 -2.64
C LYS A 248 11.10 22.61 -3.97
N PRO A 249 10.02 22.17 -4.66
CA PRO A 249 9.55 22.84 -5.87
C PRO A 249 9.12 24.28 -5.59
N LYS A 250 9.21 25.15 -6.61
CA LYS A 250 8.69 26.52 -6.50
C LYS A 250 7.18 26.47 -6.25
N PHE A 251 6.69 27.35 -5.37
CA PHE A 251 5.27 27.45 -4.98
C PHE A 251 4.69 26.18 -4.31
N PHE A 252 5.56 25.32 -3.74
CA PHE A 252 5.12 24.19 -2.95
C PHE A 252 4.86 24.61 -1.49
N HIS A 253 3.59 24.70 -1.11
CA HIS A 253 3.17 25.00 0.26
C HIS A 253 2.62 23.73 0.93
N PHE A 254 3.01 23.49 2.18
CA PHE A 254 2.55 22.36 2.98
C PHE A 254 2.46 22.76 4.46
N VAL A 255 1.66 22.03 5.24
CA VAL A 255 1.47 22.19 6.68
C VAL A 255 2.18 21.06 7.42
N PRO A 256 2.69 21.26 8.65
CA PRO A 256 3.29 20.19 9.42
C PRO A 256 2.36 18.97 9.56
N GLY A 257 2.90 17.78 9.30
CA GLY A 257 2.14 16.53 9.26
C GLY A 257 1.61 16.13 7.87
N ASP A 258 1.75 16.99 6.86
CA ASP A 258 1.44 16.63 5.47
C ASP A 258 2.39 15.54 4.94
N PHE A 259 1.90 14.81 3.94
CA PHE A 259 2.66 13.79 3.23
C PHE A 259 2.54 13.99 1.72
N VAL A 260 3.54 13.50 0.99
CA VAL A 260 3.58 13.53 -0.47
C VAL A 260 3.71 12.12 -1.01
N TYR A 261 3.27 11.90 -2.24
CA TYR A 261 3.60 10.68 -2.96
C TYR A 261 4.92 10.87 -3.70
N LEU A 262 5.92 10.06 -3.36
CA LEU A 262 7.23 10.04 -4.02
C LEU A 262 7.29 8.92 -5.05
N ASN A 263 7.82 9.24 -6.22
CA ASN A 263 8.23 8.28 -7.24
C ASN A 263 9.67 8.63 -7.63
N ILE A 264 10.55 7.63 -7.57
CA ILE A 264 11.97 7.76 -7.90
C ILE A 264 12.22 6.84 -9.11
N PRO A 265 12.26 7.39 -10.34
CA PRO A 265 12.30 6.58 -11.56
C PRO A 265 13.52 5.67 -11.69
N SER A 266 14.65 6.01 -11.04
CA SER A 266 15.85 5.17 -11.00
C SER A 266 15.66 3.88 -10.19
N ILE A 267 14.67 3.84 -9.29
CA ILE A 267 14.31 2.65 -8.50
C ILE A 267 13.13 1.93 -9.16
N THR A 268 12.06 2.66 -9.45
CA THR A 268 10.85 2.14 -10.11
C THR A 268 10.15 3.21 -10.92
N LYS A 269 9.77 2.91 -12.15
CA LYS A 269 9.14 3.88 -13.05
C LYS A 269 7.71 4.26 -12.64
N TYR A 270 6.93 3.31 -12.09
CA TYR A 270 5.47 3.48 -11.95
C TYR A 270 4.94 3.40 -10.52
N GLU A 271 5.80 3.25 -9.52
CA GLU A 271 5.37 3.17 -8.12
C GLU A 271 5.42 4.54 -7.44
N TRP A 272 4.32 4.88 -6.76
CA TRP A 272 4.18 6.11 -6.00
C TRP A 272 3.90 5.76 -4.55
N HIS A 273 4.79 6.16 -3.65
CA HIS A 273 4.74 5.79 -2.23
C HIS A 273 4.49 7.02 -1.36
N PRO A 274 3.51 7.00 -0.44
CA PRO A 274 3.23 8.12 0.44
C PRO A 274 4.30 8.24 1.53
N MET A 275 4.93 9.41 1.62
CA MET A 275 5.96 9.72 2.61
C MET A 275 5.63 11.03 3.32
N THR A 276 5.62 11.01 4.66
CA THR A 276 5.40 12.19 5.49
C THR A 276 6.59 13.13 5.39
N ILE A 277 6.32 14.43 5.21
CA ILE A 277 7.35 15.46 5.20
C ILE A 277 7.84 15.63 6.64
N SER A 278 9.14 15.45 6.87
CA SER A 278 9.76 15.60 8.19
C SER A 278 10.46 16.94 8.41
N SER A 279 10.67 17.73 7.34
CA SER A 279 11.19 19.09 7.45
C SER A 279 10.07 20.11 7.72
N ALA A 280 10.45 21.26 8.28
CA ALA A 280 9.52 22.35 8.55
C ALA A 280 9.16 23.13 7.26
N PRO A 281 7.97 23.76 7.18
CA PRO A 281 7.51 24.50 5.99
C PRO A 281 8.44 25.62 5.53
N GLU A 282 9.12 26.29 6.45
CA GLU A 282 10.09 27.36 6.22
C GLU A 282 11.39 26.88 5.56
N ASN A 283 11.70 25.58 5.64
CA ASN A 283 12.91 25.05 5.04
C ASN A 283 12.83 25.11 3.51
N LYS A 284 13.97 25.43 2.89
CA LYS A 284 14.15 25.44 1.43
C LYS A 284 14.15 24.03 0.83
N GLU A 285 14.26 23.00 1.66
CA GLU A 285 14.41 21.61 1.27
C GLU A 285 13.36 20.73 1.97
N LEU A 286 12.93 19.68 1.26
CA LEU A 286 12.03 18.67 1.78
C LEU A 286 12.84 17.49 2.29
N THR A 287 12.67 17.12 3.56
CA THR A 287 13.33 15.96 4.16
C THR A 287 12.33 14.86 4.44
N PHE A 288 12.72 13.62 4.13
CA PHE A 288 11.93 12.41 4.36
C PHE A 288 12.77 11.40 5.15
N HIS A 289 12.14 10.73 6.12
CA HIS A 289 12.74 9.62 6.87
C HIS A 289 12.03 8.33 6.47
N ILE A 290 12.69 7.54 5.62
CA ILE A 290 12.09 6.36 4.99
C ILE A 290 12.68 5.11 5.62
N ARG A 291 11.84 4.30 6.28
CA ARG A 291 12.25 3.00 6.83
C ARG A 291 12.29 1.94 5.74
N ALA A 292 13.33 1.12 5.72
CA ALA A 292 13.46 -0.02 4.80
C ALA A 292 12.64 -1.21 5.31
N VAL A 293 11.36 -1.28 4.94
CA VAL A 293 10.40 -2.30 5.41
C VAL A 293 9.70 -3.07 4.30
N GLY A 294 9.47 -2.44 3.15
CA GLY A 294 8.90 -3.04 1.95
C GLY A 294 9.90 -3.14 0.81
N GLU A 295 9.53 -3.86 -0.23
CA GLU A 295 10.36 -4.11 -1.42
C GLU A 295 10.94 -2.82 -2.01
N TRP A 296 10.08 -1.84 -2.32
CA TRP A 296 10.51 -0.55 -2.86
C TRP A 296 11.45 0.22 -1.92
N THR A 297 11.12 0.27 -0.62
CA THR A 297 11.94 0.98 0.37
C THR A 297 13.28 0.28 0.61
N ASN A 298 13.35 -1.04 0.49
CA ASN A 298 14.60 -1.80 0.56
C ASN A 298 15.46 -1.49 -0.66
N ARG A 299 14.90 -1.56 -1.88
CA ARG A 299 15.62 -1.20 -3.11
C ARG A 299 16.15 0.23 -3.07
N LEU A 300 15.36 1.17 -2.55
CA LEU A 300 15.81 2.54 -2.37
C LEU A 300 16.98 2.62 -1.37
N TYR A 301 16.89 1.95 -0.23
CA TYR A 301 17.95 1.90 0.77
C TYR A 301 19.24 1.30 0.19
N ASP A 302 19.12 0.14 -0.47
CA ASP A 302 20.24 -0.60 -1.07
C ASP A 302 20.89 0.19 -2.22
N HIS A 303 20.12 0.99 -2.97
CA HIS A 303 20.65 1.89 -4.00
C HIS A 303 21.62 2.94 -3.42
N PHE A 304 21.26 3.56 -2.30
CA PHE A 304 22.16 4.52 -1.62
C PHE A 304 23.31 3.82 -0.89
N ASP A 305 23.08 2.63 -0.33
CA ASP A 305 24.13 1.83 0.31
C ASP A 305 25.22 1.40 -0.68
N HIS A 306 24.80 0.93 -1.85
CA HIS A 306 25.71 0.54 -2.91
C HIS A 306 26.51 1.73 -3.44
N ALA A 307 25.85 2.87 -3.68
CA ALA A 307 26.52 4.10 -4.09
C ALA A 307 27.58 4.54 -3.06
N LYS A 308 27.24 4.54 -1.77
CA LYS A 308 28.18 4.85 -0.68
C LYS A 308 29.37 3.88 -0.65
N THR A 309 29.10 2.58 -0.80
CA THR A 309 30.14 1.54 -0.79
C THR A 309 31.09 1.70 -1.96
N LEU A 310 30.59 2.02 -3.16
CA LEU A 310 31.41 2.30 -4.34
C LEU A 310 32.29 3.53 -4.14
N THR A 311 31.74 4.62 -3.58
CA THR A 311 32.51 5.83 -3.27
C THR A 311 33.63 5.52 -2.27
N LEU A 312 33.34 4.77 -1.21
CA LEU A 312 34.35 4.37 -0.22
C LEU A 312 35.44 3.48 -0.84
N LYS A 313 35.09 2.52 -1.68
CA LYS A 313 36.07 1.70 -2.41
C LYS A 313 36.98 2.55 -3.27
N LYS A 314 36.41 3.48 -4.05
CA LYS A 314 37.19 4.40 -4.89
C LYS A 314 38.13 5.28 -4.07
N MET A 315 37.66 5.83 -2.95
CA MET A 315 38.49 6.61 -2.04
C MET A 315 39.63 5.79 -1.42
N LEU A 316 39.36 4.52 -1.08
CA LEU A 316 40.38 3.59 -0.56
C LEU A 316 41.41 3.22 -1.64
N GLU A 317 40.99 3.04 -2.89
CA GLU A 317 41.89 2.80 -4.02
C GLU A 317 42.76 4.02 -4.33
N GLU A 318 42.18 5.22 -4.35
CA GLU A 318 42.94 6.48 -4.49
C GLU A 318 43.95 6.63 -3.35
N TRP A 319 43.57 6.32 -2.11
CA TRP A 319 44.49 6.33 -0.96
C TRP A 319 45.64 5.33 -1.08
N LYS A 320 45.41 4.17 -1.71
CA LYS A 320 46.48 3.20 -1.98
C LYS A 320 47.45 3.67 -3.07
N CYS A 321 46.98 4.49 -4.01
CA CYS A 321 47.79 5.05 -5.10
C CYS A 321 48.55 6.32 -4.70
N ILE A 322 48.23 6.93 -3.56
CA ILE A 322 49.07 7.97 -2.98
C ILE A 322 50.28 7.25 -2.39
N ASP A 323 51.38 7.22 -3.15
CA ASP A 323 52.70 6.94 -2.60
C ASP A 323 52.91 7.88 -1.41
N PHE A 324 52.91 7.33 -0.21
CA PHE A 324 53.36 8.08 0.95
C PHE A 324 54.78 8.56 0.63
N HIS A 325 54.93 9.88 0.58
CA HIS A 325 56.20 10.58 0.36
C HIS A 325 57.33 9.88 1.14
N PRO A 326 58.58 9.79 0.63
CA PRO A 326 59.65 8.95 1.20
C PRO A 326 60.01 9.19 2.68
N LEU A 327 59.43 10.20 3.32
CA LEU A 327 59.59 10.49 4.76
C LEU A 327 58.85 9.51 5.67
N PHE A 328 57.96 8.66 5.15
CA PHE A 328 57.30 7.59 5.91
C PHE A 328 57.70 6.17 5.48
N ARG A 329 58.74 6.03 4.65
CA ARG A 329 59.34 4.73 4.36
C ARG A 329 60.10 4.27 5.60
N ASN A 330 59.39 3.65 6.53
CA ASN A 330 60.02 2.99 7.67
C ASN A 330 60.84 1.83 7.11
N SER A 331 62.16 1.92 7.27
CA SER A 331 63.07 0.80 7.03
C SER A 331 62.71 -0.30 8.02
N ASN A 332 62.01 -1.33 7.56
CA ASN A 332 62.33 -2.70 7.92
C ASN A 332 61.69 -3.66 6.92
N SER A 333 62.60 -4.30 6.21
CA SER A 333 62.45 -5.38 5.28
C SER A 333 61.74 -6.61 5.88
N ASN A 334 61.04 -7.31 4.99
CA ASN A 334 60.56 -8.69 5.03
C ASN A 334 59.11 -8.90 5.48
N PHE A 335 58.20 -8.74 4.52
CA PHE A 335 56.91 -9.44 4.53
C PHE A 335 56.94 -10.46 3.39
N ASN A 336 57.17 -11.73 3.74
CA ASN A 336 57.13 -12.85 2.80
C ASN A 336 55.67 -13.20 2.47
N GLU A 337 55.41 -13.39 1.18
CA GLU A 337 54.08 -13.50 0.56
C GLU A 337 53.56 -14.96 0.52
N ASN A 338 53.74 -15.77 1.57
CA ASN A 338 53.38 -17.20 1.52
C ASN A 338 52.65 -17.85 2.71
N ASP A 339 52.19 -17.11 3.73
CA ASP A 339 51.51 -17.73 4.89
C ASP A 339 49.98 -17.47 4.91
N HIS A 340 49.33 -17.55 3.75
CA HIS A 340 47.88 -17.75 3.67
C HIS A 340 47.57 -19.24 3.64
N HIS A 341 47.67 -19.94 4.78
CA HIS A 341 46.94 -21.17 5.14
C HIS A 341 47.74 -21.95 6.20
N HIS A 342 47.58 -21.62 7.49
CA HIS A 342 47.63 -22.54 8.64
C HIS A 342 47.97 -21.77 9.91
N GLN A 343 46.96 -21.17 10.54
CA GLN A 343 46.91 -20.89 11.99
C GLN A 343 45.50 -20.39 12.36
N ARG A 344 44.48 -21.17 11.97
CA ARG A 344 43.32 -21.37 12.84
C ARG A 344 43.68 -22.57 13.69
N GLU A 345 43.46 -22.46 14.99
CA GLU A 345 43.79 -23.43 16.04
C GLU A 345 45.17 -23.24 16.66
N GLN A 346 45.18 -23.14 18.00
CA GLN A 346 46.32 -23.01 18.92
C GLN A 346 46.86 -21.59 19.19
N SER A 347 46.09 -20.83 19.96
CA SER A 347 46.61 -19.99 21.06
C SER A 347 45.45 -19.44 21.90
N GLN A 348 44.69 -20.36 22.50
CA GLN A 348 44.16 -20.11 23.84
C GLN A 348 45.29 -20.42 24.81
N LEU A 349 45.45 -19.57 25.82
CA LEU A 349 46.31 -19.65 27.01
C LEU A 349 47.49 -18.66 27.02
N ASN A 350 47.50 -17.91 28.12
CA ASN A 350 48.53 -17.02 28.66
C ASN A 350 48.61 -15.59 28.12
N CYS A 351 47.83 -14.70 28.75
CA CYS A 351 48.33 -13.39 29.15
C CYS A 351 47.89 -13.14 30.60
N ASP A 352 48.83 -13.36 31.52
CA ASP A 352 48.76 -12.95 32.92
C ASP A 352 48.78 -11.43 33.08
N GLU A 353 48.34 -11.04 34.26
CA GLU A 353 48.07 -9.70 34.76
C GLU A 353 49.32 -8.82 34.78
N ASP A 354 49.23 -7.62 34.19
CA ASP A 354 49.41 -6.35 34.91
C ASP A 354 49.48 -5.15 33.95
N GLY A 355 48.64 -4.13 34.18
CA GLY A 355 48.89 -2.77 33.66
C GLY A 355 47.84 -2.09 32.77
N CYS A 356 46.57 -2.53 32.69
CA CYS A 356 45.56 -1.82 31.87
C CYS A 356 44.13 -1.70 32.45
N GLY A 357 43.99 -1.61 33.78
CA GLY A 357 42.67 -1.44 34.44
C GLY A 357 42.08 -0.02 34.45
N GLY A 358 42.86 1.02 34.11
CA GLY A 358 42.46 2.42 34.33
C GLY A 358 41.66 3.10 33.21
N LYS A 359 41.77 2.64 31.95
CA LYS A 359 41.21 3.36 30.79
C LYS A 359 39.90 2.77 30.21
N ARG A 360 39.60 1.48 30.41
CA ARG A 360 38.33 0.88 29.92
C ARG A 360 37.11 1.19 30.80
N ARG A 361 37.29 1.50 32.09
CA ARG A 361 36.17 1.80 33.02
C ARG A 361 35.58 3.20 32.82
N LYS A 362 36.37 4.17 32.33
CA LYS A 362 35.89 5.54 32.05
C LYS A 362 35.10 5.68 30.74
N GLN A 363 35.31 4.78 29.78
CA GLN A 363 34.65 4.86 28.45
C GLN A 363 33.29 4.14 28.39
N SER A 364 33.07 3.10 29.21
CA SER A 364 31.75 2.45 29.32
C SER A 364 30.78 3.23 30.21
N GLN A 365 31.27 3.90 31.27
CA GLN A 365 30.45 4.76 32.13
C GLN A 365 30.00 6.06 31.43
N SER A 366 30.81 6.64 30.53
CA SER A 366 30.39 7.84 29.78
C SER A 366 29.34 7.53 28.72
N SER A 367 29.39 6.34 28.12
CA SER A 367 28.43 5.89 27.11
C SER A 367 27.06 5.56 27.71
N SER A 368 27.01 4.92 28.89
CA SER A 368 25.73 4.67 29.58
C SER A 368 25.11 5.94 30.15
N SER A 369 25.94 6.87 30.64
CA SER A 369 25.52 8.19 31.10
C SER A 369 24.91 9.02 29.96
N PHE A 370 25.52 9.02 28.77
CA PHE A 370 25.00 9.76 27.62
C PHE A 370 23.65 9.21 27.14
N TYR A 371 23.50 7.88 27.08
CA TYR A 371 22.23 7.24 26.74
C TYR A 371 21.12 7.53 27.76
N GLN A 372 21.42 7.49 29.07
CA GLN A 372 20.46 7.84 30.11
C GLN A 372 20.05 9.33 30.06
N GLN A 373 20.99 10.22 29.74
CA GLN A 373 20.74 11.65 29.61
C GLN A 373 19.87 11.97 28.39
N GLN A 374 20.08 11.25 27.27
CA GLN A 374 19.25 11.38 26.06
C GLN A 374 17.83 10.85 26.28
N GLN A 375 17.68 9.77 27.06
CA GLN A 375 16.39 9.19 27.41
C GLN A 375 15.61 10.06 28.41
N GLN A 376 16.31 10.70 29.36
CA GLN A 376 15.71 11.71 30.26
C GLN A 376 15.26 12.96 29.49
N GLN A 377 16.05 13.45 28.52
CA GLN A 377 15.63 14.58 27.67
C GLN A 377 14.39 14.24 26.82
N GLN A 378 14.30 13.03 26.26
CA GLN A 378 13.11 12.60 25.52
C GLN A 378 11.88 12.50 26.43
N ASN A 379 12.03 11.98 27.66
CA ASN A 379 10.93 11.92 28.61
C ASN A 379 10.48 13.31 29.10
N GLN A 380 11.41 14.24 29.30
CA GLN A 380 11.08 15.64 29.65
C GLN A 380 10.36 16.35 28.49
N GLN A 381 10.81 16.17 27.24
CA GLN A 381 10.10 16.69 26.08
C GLN A 381 8.69 16.09 25.94
N HIS A 382 8.54 14.80 26.23
CA HIS A 382 7.24 14.14 26.17
C HIS A 382 6.27 14.62 27.28
N GLN A 383 6.79 14.87 28.49
CA GLN A 383 6.01 15.44 29.60
C GLN A 383 5.62 16.90 29.34
N GLN A 384 6.54 17.70 28.78
CA GLN A 384 6.29 19.08 28.39
C GLN A 384 5.28 19.17 27.23
N TRP A 385 5.31 18.21 26.29
CA TRP A 385 4.30 18.10 25.24
C TRP A 385 2.92 17.73 25.82
N GLN A 386 2.85 16.84 26.82
CA GLN A 386 1.61 16.50 27.52
C GLN A 386 1.05 17.67 28.33
N SER A 387 1.90 18.44 29.04
CA SER A 387 1.45 19.62 29.80
C SER A 387 0.95 20.74 28.88
N ASN A 388 1.66 20.99 27.77
CA ASN A 388 1.26 22.00 26.79
C ASN A 388 -0.05 21.61 26.07
N SER A 389 -0.24 20.31 25.81
CA SER A 389 -1.47 19.79 25.21
C SER A 389 -2.66 19.90 26.17
N ALA A 390 -2.46 19.63 27.47
CA ALA A 390 -3.49 19.80 28.49
C ALA A 390 -3.88 21.28 28.67
N GLY A 391 -2.91 22.20 28.70
CA GLY A 391 -3.18 23.64 28.76
C GLY A 391 -3.89 24.18 27.51
N MET A 392 -3.58 23.64 26.33
CA MET A 392 -4.25 24.01 25.08
C MET A 392 -5.72 23.52 25.04
N ILE A 393 -5.99 22.31 25.56
CA ILE A 393 -7.35 21.76 25.69
C ILE A 393 -8.18 22.56 26.69
N GLU A 394 -7.60 22.94 27.84
CA GLU A 394 -8.30 23.76 28.84
C GLU A 394 -8.62 25.17 28.30
N THR A 395 -7.70 25.77 27.54
CA THR A 395 -7.90 27.08 26.91
C THR A 395 -8.95 27.02 25.79
N MET A 396 -9.02 25.92 25.03
CA MET A 396 -10.09 25.68 24.05
C MET A 396 -11.46 25.49 24.71
N PHE A 397 -11.54 24.73 25.80
CA PHE A 397 -12.78 24.54 26.56
C PHE A 397 -13.30 25.85 27.17
N LYS A 398 -12.40 26.68 27.73
CA LYS A 398 -12.76 28.02 28.24
C LYS A 398 -13.25 28.94 27.12
N ARG A 399 -12.67 28.88 25.91
CA ARG A 399 -13.14 29.65 24.75
C ARG A 399 -14.48 29.14 24.20
N MET A 400 -14.73 27.83 24.16
CA MET A 400 -16.03 27.28 23.76
C MET A 400 -17.16 27.63 24.75
N LEU A 401 -16.89 27.57 26.06
CA LEU A 401 -17.86 27.96 27.09
C LEU A 401 -18.15 29.48 27.08
N PHE A 402 -17.18 30.30 26.70
CA PHE A 402 -17.38 31.74 26.50
C PHE A 402 -18.26 32.06 25.27
N PHE A 403 -18.12 31.31 24.17
CA PHE A 403 -18.99 31.45 22.99
C PHE A 403 -20.42 30.93 23.23
N SER A 404 -20.60 29.92 24.08
CA SER A 404 -21.92 29.38 24.44
C SER A 404 -22.73 30.25 25.41
N LYS A 405 -22.13 31.26 26.06
CA LYS A 405 -22.81 32.20 26.97
C LYS A 405 -23.13 33.56 26.35
N ASN A 406 -22.63 33.83 25.13
CA ASN A 406 -22.83 35.09 24.39
C ASN A 406 -23.56 34.87 23.04
N LEU A 407 -24.19 33.70 22.89
CA LEU A 407 -25.27 33.38 21.96
C LEU A 407 -26.49 33.06 22.82
#